data_AF-A0A2V7YDD8-F1
#
_entry.id   AF-A0A2V7YDD8-F1
#
_cell.length_a   1.000
_cell.length_b   1.000
_cell.length_c   1.000
_cell.angle_alpha   90.00
_cell.angle_beta   90.00
_cell.angle_gamma   90.00
#
_symmetry.space_group_name_H-M   'P 1'
#
loop_
_entity.id
_entity.type
_entity.pdbx_description
1 polymer ?
#
loop_
_entity_poly.entity_id
_entity_poly.type
_entity_poly.pdbx_seq_one_letter_code
_entity_poly.pdbx_strand_id
1 'polypeptide(L)'
;MILFFSISLSLQAVTCDRAGCGTVRQGNAIVCFTPARPVSLSGELRAVDPSPLPPERDTTNLNEVTEYYYSRPWFFGVEVESGWILAGLAHGIGIWDARTNPASPALVSMRLYGPGQAFPAIPAGESSKIVFGGIAAPDDTVAALAGYNGAGILVFDLTDKANPRPVYQNTGRSSSDSVYAAKIDGTRYAFLPA
;
A
#
# COMPACT_ATOMS: atom_id res chain seq x y z
N MET A 1 48.82 -37.46 -6.09
CA MET A 1 48.82 -35.99 -5.92
C MET A 1 47.55 -35.47 -6.58
N ILE A 2 46.50 -35.20 -5.80
CA ILE A 2 45.19 -34.77 -6.30
C ILE A 2 45.18 -33.24 -6.26
N LEU A 3 45.16 -32.59 -7.43
CA LEU A 3 45.02 -31.14 -7.53
C LEU A 3 43.58 -30.76 -7.21
N PHE A 4 43.38 -30.02 -6.12
CA PHE A 4 42.14 -29.30 -5.86
C PHE A 4 42.14 -28.02 -6.71
N PHE A 5 41.24 -27.94 -7.69
CA PHE A 5 40.91 -26.69 -8.37
C PHE A 5 39.92 -25.92 -7.49
N SER A 6 40.39 -24.88 -6.80
CA SER A 6 39.52 -23.90 -6.14
C SER A 6 38.91 -23.00 -7.21
N ILE A 7 37.62 -23.20 -7.51
CA ILE A 7 36.84 -22.27 -8.33
C ILE A 7 36.48 -21.07 -7.44
N SER A 8 37.26 -20.00 -7.55
CA SER A 8 36.92 -18.71 -6.96
C SER A 8 35.79 -18.08 -7.77
N LEU A 9 34.54 -18.23 -7.30
CA LEU A 9 33.45 -17.39 -7.78
C LEU A 9 33.67 -15.95 -7.27
N SER A 10 34.18 -15.08 -8.14
CA SER A 10 34.15 -13.64 -7.88
C SER A 10 32.69 -13.19 -7.93
N LEU A 11 32.11 -12.80 -6.79
CA LEU A 11 30.92 -11.96 -6.78
C LEU A 11 31.32 -10.64 -7.44
N GLN A 12 30.96 -10.45 -8.71
CA GLN A 12 31.03 -9.12 -9.30
C GLN A 12 30.01 -8.26 -8.58
N ALA A 13 30.50 -7.32 -7.77
CA ALA A 13 29.71 -6.19 -7.34
C ALA A 13 29.27 -5.46 -8.61
N VAL A 14 27.97 -5.51 -8.93
CA VAL A 14 27.40 -4.72 -10.02
C VAL A 14 27.63 -3.26 -9.66
N THR A 15 28.65 -2.65 -10.28
CA THR A 15 28.86 -1.21 -10.23
C THR A 15 27.74 -0.57 -11.03
N CYS A 16 26.65 -0.23 -10.37
CA CYS A 16 25.64 0.60 -11.00
C CYS A 16 26.21 1.99 -11.20
N ASP A 17 26.17 2.48 -12.42
CA ASP A 17 26.38 3.90 -12.73
C ASP A 17 25.29 4.72 -12.00
N ARG A 18 25.70 5.54 -11.02
CA ARG A 18 24.84 6.05 -9.93
C ARG A 18 24.23 7.43 -10.18
N ALA A 19 23.95 7.80 -11.43
CA ALA A 19 23.20 9.02 -11.71
C ALA A 19 21.68 8.73 -11.78
N GLY A 20 21.04 8.52 -10.61
CA GLY A 20 19.57 8.53 -10.50
C GLY A 20 18.86 7.19 -10.27
N CYS A 21 19.61 6.11 -10.01
CA CYS A 21 19.06 4.80 -9.64
C CYS A 21 18.93 4.63 -8.11
N GLY A 22 17.79 4.15 -7.64
CA GLY A 22 17.63 3.57 -6.31
C GLY A 22 18.15 2.12 -6.27
N THR A 23 18.51 1.63 -5.08
CA THR A 23 18.95 0.24 -4.89
C THR A 23 17.79 -0.63 -4.43
N VAL A 24 17.58 -1.77 -5.08
CA VAL A 24 16.57 -2.77 -4.70
C VAL A 24 17.27 -4.10 -4.45
N ARG A 25 16.80 -4.83 -3.44
CA ARG A 25 17.34 -6.15 -3.12
C ARG A 25 16.54 -7.22 -3.87
N GLN A 26 17.21 -7.98 -4.73
CA GLN A 26 16.65 -9.13 -5.43
C GLN A 26 17.34 -10.41 -4.91
N GLY A 27 16.74 -11.05 -3.92
CA GLY A 27 17.40 -12.11 -3.16
C GLY A 27 18.67 -11.60 -2.47
N ASN A 28 19.83 -12.16 -2.85
CA ASN A 28 21.14 -11.72 -2.35
C ASN A 28 21.79 -10.62 -3.20
N ALA A 29 21.23 -10.30 -4.38
CA ALA A 29 21.77 -9.28 -5.28
C ALA A 29 21.19 -7.89 -4.97
N ILE A 30 22.00 -6.84 -5.17
CA ILE A 30 21.51 -5.46 -5.24
C ILE A 30 21.44 -5.10 -6.71
N VAL A 31 20.23 -4.81 -7.18
CA VAL A 31 19.97 -4.36 -8.55
C VAL A 31 19.61 -2.88 -8.55
N CYS A 32 19.92 -2.21 -9.66
CA CYS A 32 19.60 -0.81 -9.83
C CYS A 32 18.30 -0.63 -10.56
N PHE A 33 17.48 0.26 -9.99
CA PHE A 33 16.16 0.59 -10.50
C PHE A 33 16.04 2.10 -10.58
N THR A 34 15.41 2.60 -11.62
CA THR A 34 15.09 4.03 -11.74
C THR A 34 13.71 4.27 -11.14
N PRO A 35 13.59 4.91 -9.95
CA PRO A 35 12.31 5.11 -9.31
C PRO A 35 11.40 6.01 -10.15
N ALA A 36 10.10 5.79 -10.03
CA ALA A 36 9.12 6.58 -10.76
C ALA A 36 9.29 8.07 -10.42
N ARG A 37 9.27 8.93 -11.44
CA ARG A 37 9.36 10.38 -11.28
C ARG A 37 8.06 11.02 -11.73
N PRO A 38 7.50 11.97 -10.96
CA PRO A 38 6.36 12.74 -11.42
C PRO A 38 6.71 13.53 -12.68
N VAL A 39 5.80 13.52 -13.66
CA VAL A 39 5.92 14.32 -14.87
C VAL A 39 5.12 15.60 -14.68
N SER A 40 5.73 16.75 -14.96
CA SER A 40 5.04 18.03 -14.97
C SER A 40 4.42 18.29 -16.35
N LEU A 41 3.10 18.18 -16.45
CA LEU A 41 2.34 18.58 -17.63
C LEU A 41 1.79 20.00 -17.46
N SER A 42 1.57 20.70 -18.58
CA SER A 42 1.09 22.09 -18.58
C SER A 42 -0.42 22.13 -18.34
N GLY A 43 -0.88 22.97 -17.40
CA GLY A 43 -2.30 23.15 -17.11
C GLY A 43 -2.90 22.13 -16.14
N GLU A 44 -2.11 21.19 -15.63
CA GLU A 44 -2.55 20.16 -14.67
C GLU A 44 -2.07 20.46 -13.25
N LEU A 45 -2.71 19.80 -12.26
CA LEU A 45 -2.18 19.71 -10.91
C LEU A 45 -0.80 19.07 -10.95
N ARG A 46 0.19 19.75 -10.36
CA ARG A 46 1.58 19.27 -10.34
C ARG A 46 1.84 18.52 -9.05
N ALA A 47 2.55 17.40 -9.16
CA ALA A 47 3.14 16.78 -7.99
C ALA A 47 4.09 17.79 -7.31
N VAL A 48 3.92 17.95 -6.00
CA VAL A 48 4.77 18.84 -5.19
C VAL A 48 6.16 18.24 -4.99
N ASP A 49 6.30 16.92 -5.10
CA ASP A 49 7.58 16.23 -5.05
C ASP A 49 8.29 16.29 -6.41
N PRO A 50 9.41 17.04 -6.55
CA PRO A 50 10.17 17.09 -7.81
C PRO A 50 11.15 15.91 -7.95
N SER A 51 11.23 15.06 -6.93
CA SER A 51 12.17 13.95 -6.83
C SER A 51 11.51 12.62 -7.21
N PRO A 52 12.29 11.58 -7.53
CA PRO A 52 11.75 10.23 -7.63
C PRO A 52 10.96 9.85 -6.38
N LEU A 53 9.90 9.07 -6.55
CA LEU A 53 9.08 8.61 -5.43
C LEU A 53 9.98 7.88 -4.41
N PRO A 54 9.80 8.15 -3.11
CA PRO A 54 10.57 7.46 -2.09
C PRO A 54 10.14 5.97 -2.02
N PRO A 55 11.02 5.06 -1.61
CA PRO A 55 10.77 3.61 -1.67
C PRO A 55 9.48 3.15 -1.00
N GLU A 56 9.06 3.81 0.06
CA GLU A 56 7.83 3.54 0.81
C GLU A 56 6.54 3.95 0.08
N ARG A 57 6.62 4.64 -1.07
CA ARG A 57 5.48 4.94 -1.94
C ARG A 57 5.66 4.41 -3.37
N ASP A 58 6.87 3.97 -3.71
CA ASP A 58 7.18 3.47 -5.05
C ASP A 58 6.98 1.95 -5.13
N THR A 59 6.02 1.53 -5.96
CA THR A 59 5.74 0.12 -6.26
C THR A 59 6.22 -0.31 -7.65
N THR A 60 6.82 0.61 -8.43
CA THR A 60 7.19 0.37 -9.82
C THR A 60 8.37 -0.58 -10.00
N ASN A 61 9.07 -0.91 -8.92
CA ASN A 61 10.17 -1.87 -8.88
C ASN A 61 9.79 -3.26 -8.35
N LEU A 62 8.50 -3.55 -8.12
CA LEU A 62 8.11 -4.85 -7.62
C LEU A 62 8.61 -5.95 -8.57
N ASN A 63 9.34 -6.93 -8.01
CA ASN A 63 9.56 -8.20 -8.67
C ASN A 63 8.61 -9.28 -8.10
N GLU A 64 7.56 -9.63 -8.86
CA GLU A 64 6.55 -10.61 -8.41
C GLU A 64 7.09 -12.03 -8.18
N VAL A 65 8.28 -12.35 -8.69
CA VAL A 65 8.91 -13.68 -8.53
C VAL A 65 9.62 -13.79 -7.18
N THR A 66 10.17 -12.69 -6.67
CA THR A 66 11.02 -12.68 -5.47
C THR A 66 10.46 -11.88 -4.30
N GLU A 67 9.43 -11.08 -4.54
CA GLU A 67 8.80 -10.22 -3.54
C GLU A 67 7.31 -10.53 -3.40
N TYR A 68 6.79 -10.28 -2.20
CA TYR A 68 5.38 -10.45 -1.92
C TYR A 68 4.60 -9.17 -2.24
N TYR A 69 3.42 -9.30 -2.85
CA TYR A 69 2.55 -8.15 -3.16
C TYR A 69 2.22 -7.31 -1.91
N TYR A 70 1.96 -7.96 -0.78
CA TYR A 70 1.65 -7.31 0.50
C TYR A 70 2.83 -6.57 1.16
N SER A 71 4.04 -6.68 0.59
CA SER A 71 5.19 -5.89 1.05
C SER A 71 5.21 -4.47 0.49
N ARG A 72 4.28 -4.13 -0.42
CA ARG A 72 4.22 -2.86 -1.13
C ARG A 72 2.86 -2.17 -0.94
N PRO A 73 2.82 -0.83 -0.87
CA PRO A 73 1.57 -0.09 -0.71
C PRO A 73 0.93 0.18 -2.06
N TRP A 74 0.22 -0.81 -2.59
CA TRP A 74 -0.57 -0.61 -3.80
C TRP A 74 -1.79 0.25 -3.48
N PHE A 75 -1.89 1.44 -4.07
CA PHE A 75 -2.97 2.39 -3.80
C PHE A 75 -4.20 2.10 -4.66
N PHE A 76 -5.36 1.96 -4.02
CA PHE A 76 -6.63 1.62 -4.70
C PHE A 76 -7.80 2.56 -4.38
N GLY A 77 -7.65 3.41 -3.37
CA GLY A 77 -8.69 4.39 -3.04
C GLY A 77 -8.13 5.53 -2.20
N VAL A 78 -8.81 6.67 -2.23
CA VAL A 78 -8.52 7.81 -1.39
C VAL A 78 -9.82 8.35 -0.81
N GLU A 79 -9.81 8.68 0.47
CA GLU A 79 -10.88 9.34 1.20
C GLU A 79 -10.28 10.50 2.00
N VAL A 80 -11.01 11.60 2.13
CA VAL A 80 -10.51 12.78 2.85
C VAL A 80 -11.52 13.18 3.91
N GLU A 81 -11.13 13.03 5.18
CA GLU A 81 -12.01 13.31 6.31
C GLU A 81 -11.35 14.23 7.33
N SER A 82 -11.97 15.39 7.58
CA SER A 82 -11.50 16.37 8.57
C SER A 82 -10.00 16.74 8.43
N GLY A 83 -9.52 16.83 7.19
CA GLY A 83 -8.12 17.13 6.86
C GLY A 83 -7.15 15.95 7.01
N TRP A 84 -7.64 14.75 7.28
CA TRP A 84 -6.90 13.51 7.12
C TRP A 84 -7.08 12.96 5.70
N ILE A 85 -6.02 12.46 5.11
CA ILE A 85 -6.10 11.68 3.87
C ILE A 85 -5.95 10.22 4.27
N LEU A 86 -6.95 9.42 3.93
CA LEU A 86 -6.98 7.97 4.14
C LEU A 86 -6.81 7.31 2.78
N ALA A 87 -5.81 6.45 2.62
CA ALA A 87 -5.63 5.67 1.40
C ALA A 87 -5.96 4.21 1.65
N GLY A 88 -6.87 3.67 0.83
CA GLY A 88 -7.07 2.24 0.70
C GLY A 88 -5.89 1.62 -0.04
N LEU A 89 -5.23 0.66 0.59
CA LEU A 89 -4.14 -0.11 0.01
C LEU A 89 -4.61 -1.53 -0.27
N ALA A 90 -4.06 -2.19 -1.29
CA ALA A 90 -4.40 -3.58 -1.62
C ALA A 90 -4.36 -4.52 -0.42
N HIS A 91 -3.51 -4.21 0.56
CA HIS A 91 -3.27 -5.03 1.75
C HIS A 91 -3.45 -4.27 3.05
N GLY A 92 -4.15 -3.13 3.06
CA GLY A 92 -4.41 -2.39 4.30
C GLY A 92 -4.69 -0.91 4.07
N ILE A 93 -4.11 -0.06 4.91
CA ILE A 93 -4.44 1.37 4.95
C ILE A 93 -3.20 2.24 5.13
N GLY A 94 -3.20 3.40 4.48
CA GLY A 94 -2.26 4.49 4.72
C GLY A 94 -2.99 5.74 5.22
N ILE A 95 -2.33 6.53 6.06
CA ILE A 95 -2.90 7.73 6.68
C ILE A 95 -1.90 8.88 6.61
N TRP A 96 -2.35 10.02 6.09
CA TRP A 96 -1.58 11.27 6.04
C TRP A 96 -2.32 12.41 6.75
N ASP A 97 -1.55 13.27 7.40
CA ASP A 97 -2.03 14.51 7.99
C ASP A 97 -1.90 15.66 6.99
N ALA A 98 -3.04 16.13 6.47
CA ALA A 98 -3.14 17.31 5.62
C ALA A 98 -3.65 18.55 6.38
N ARG A 99 -3.91 18.46 7.69
CA ARG A 99 -4.44 19.57 8.50
C ARG A 99 -3.39 20.65 8.73
N THR A 100 -2.14 20.22 8.95
CA THR A 100 -1.01 21.12 9.26
C THR A 100 -0.42 21.76 8.01
N ASN A 101 -0.25 20.97 6.95
CA ASN A 101 0.28 21.44 5.66
C ASN A 101 -0.42 20.72 4.50
N PRO A 102 -1.58 21.20 4.04
CA PRO A 102 -2.33 20.53 2.98
C PRO A 102 -1.58 20.49 1.63
N ALA A 103 -0.62 21.39 1.42
CA ALA A 103 0.22 21.39 0.21
C ALA A 103 1.30 20.30 0.25
N SER A 104 1.63 19.75 1.42
CA SER A 104 2.55 18.62 1.58
C SER A 104 2.12 17.77 2.78
N PRO A 105 1.08 16.93 2.61
CA PRO A 105 0.57 16.09 3.68
C PRO A 105 1.64 15.14 4.22
N ALA A 106 1.79 15.08 5.53
CA ALA A 106 2.79 14.23 6.18
C ALA A 106 2.24 12.80 6.35
N LEU A 107 3.00 11.78 5.94
CA LEU A 107 2.67 10.40 6.25
C LEU A 107 2.69 10.19 7.77
N VAL A 108 1.58 9.71 8.33
CA VAL A 108 1.46 9.38 9.76
C VAL A 108 1.65 7.89 9.99
N SER A 109 0.94 7.06 9.24
CA SER A 109 1.09 5.62 9.37
C SER A 109 0.72 4.88 8.10
N MET A 110 1.24 3.66 8.01
CA MET A 110 0.87 2.70 7.00
C MET A 110 0.84 1.32 7.67
N ARG A 111 -0.20 0.54 7.37
CA ARG A 111 -0.36 -0.83 7.87
C ARG A 111 -0.70 -1.73 6.69
N LEU A 112 0.13 -2.75 6.49
CA LEU A 112 -0.01 -3.75 5.45
C LEU A 112 -0.14 -5.14 6.11
N TYR A 113 -0.97 -5.99 5.54
CA TYR A 113 -1.29 -7.32 6.04
C TYR A 113 -1.01 -8.39 4.98
N GLY A 114 -0.33 -9.46 5.39
CA GLY A 114 -0.06 -10.61 4.53
C GLY A 114 -1.05 -11.77 4.73
N PRO A 115 -1.03 -12.77 3.82
CA PRO A 115 -1.78 -14.01 3.99
C PRO A 115 -1.30 -14.83 5.19
N GLY A 116 -2.13 -15.77 5.63
CA GLY A 116 -1.80 -16.72 6.70
C GLY A 116 -2.08 -16.23 8.11
N GLN A 117 -2.62 -15.01 8.27
CA GLN A 117 -3.12 -14.52 9.56
C GLN A 117 -4.62 -14.76 9.68
N ALA A 118 -5.11 -14.91 10.92
CA ALA A 118 -6.53 -15.08 11.18
C ALA A 118 -7.33 -13.79 10.92
N PHE A 119 -6.72 -12.63 11.17
CA PHE A 119 -7.36 -11.34 11.05
C PHE A 119 -6.34 -10.19 10.89
N PRO A 120 -6.49 -9.30 9.88
CA PRO A 120 -7.45 -9.37 8.78
C PRO A 120 -7.26 -10.64 7.93
N ALA A 121 -8.37 -11.18 7.44
CA ALA A 121 -8.35 -12.31 6.53
C ALA A 121 -7.89 -11.85 5.15
N ILE A 122 -6.71 -12.33 4.76
CA ILE A 122 -6.12 -12.12 3.44
C ILE A 122 -6.15 -13.47 2.70
N PRO A 123 -6.85 -13.57 1.55
CA PRO A 123 -6.89 -14.81 0.79
C PRO A 123 -5.50 -15.21 0.32
N ALA A 124 -5.27 -16.50 0.11
CA ALA A 124 -4.00 -17.03 -0.38
C ALA A 124 -3.96 -17.13 -1.92
N GLY A 125 -2.79 -17.41 -2.47
CA GLY A 125 -2.61 -17.64 -3.91
C GLY A 125 -2.80 -16.38 -4.76
N GLU A 126 -3.33 -16.54 -5.98
CA GLU A 126 -3.53 -15.43 -6.91
C GLU A 126 -4.46 -14.34 -6.35
N SER A 127 -5.46 -14.74 -5.58
CA SER A 127 -6.38 -13.83 -4.90
C SER A 127 -5.70 -12.91 -3.88
N SER A 128 -4.47 -13.23 -3.47
CA SER A 128 -3.68 -12.40 -2.54
C SER A 128 -3.03 -11.19 -3.20
N LYS A 129 -3.04 -11.06 -4.53
CA LYS A 129 -2.33 -9.97 -5.22
C LYS A 129 -3.01 -8.61 -5.04
N ILE A 130 -4.34 -8.59 -5.09
CA ILE A 130 -5.17 -7.40 -4.87
C ILE A 130 -6.33 -7.84 -3.98
N VAL A 131 -6.36 -7.33 -2.74
CA VAL A 131 -7.29 -7.82 -1.70
C VAL A 131 -8.31 -6.76 -1.33
N PHE A 132 -7.87 -5.51 -1.17
CA PHE A 132 -8.75 -4.38 -0.88
C PHE A 132 -8.69 -3.31 -1.97
N GLY A 133 -9.81 -2.61 -2.12
CA GLY A 133 -10.04 -1.58 -3.13
C GLY A 133 -10.30 -0.22 -2.50
N GLY A 134 -11.40 0.39 -2.91
CA GLY A 134 -11.89 1.67 -2.45
C GLY A 134 -12.06 1.73 -0.93
N ILE A 135 -11.98 2.94 -0.43
CA ILE A 135 -12.08 3.31 0.99
C ILE A 135 -13.21 4.32 1.15
N ALA A 136 -13.94 4.24 2.26
CA ALA A 136 -14.89 5.26 2.66
C ALA A 136 -14.88 5.41 4.17
N ALA A 137 -15.12 6.63 4.65
CA ALA A 137 -15.15 6.95 6.07
C ALA A 137 -16.38 7.81 6.38
N PRO A 138 -17.19 7.46 7.40
CA PRO A 138 -18.34 8.25 7.80
C PRO A 138 -17.98 9.41 8.76
N ASP A 139 -16.77 9.37 9.32
CA ASP A 139 -16.11 10.42 10.10
C ASP A 139 -14.60 10.10 10.22
N ASP A 140 -13.84 10.91 10.96
CA ASP A 140 -12.39 10.74 11.07
C ASP A 140 -11.97 9.56 11.98
N THR A 141 -12.88 8.89 12.69
CA THR A 141 -12.53 7.84 13.68
C THR A 141 -12.64 6.42 13.15
N VAL A 142 -13.20 6.23 11.95
CA VAL A 142 -13.41 4.91 11.36
C VAL A 142 -13.30 4.98 9.84
N ALA A 143 -12.80 3.93 9.22
CA ALA A 143 -12.87 3.77 7.77
C ALA A 143 -13.20 2.32 7.41
N ALA A 144 -13.80 2.13 6.25
CA ALA A 144 -14.07 0.83 5.67
C ALA A 144 -13.35 0.71 4.32
N LEU A 145 -12.84 -0.48 4.02
CA LEU A 145 -12.30 -0.88 2.73
C LEU A 145 -13.22 -1.89 2.07
N ALA A 146 -13.45 -1.74 0.77
CA ALA A 146 -14.05 -2.76 -0.06
C ALA A 146 -13.04 -3.87 -0.35
N GLY A 147 -13.47 -5.13 -0.41
CA GLY A 147 -12.59 -6.27 -0.58
C GLY A 147 -12.98 -7.15 -1.76
N TYR A 148 -11.96 -7.57 -2.50
CA TYR A 148 -12.03 -8.46 -3.64
C TYR A 148 -12.01 -9.92 -3.20
N ASN A 149 -12.41 -10.82 -4.12
CA ASN A 149 -12.11 -12.25 -4.02
C ASN A 149 -12.51 -12.89 -2.67
N GLY A 150 -13.64 -12.46 -2.09
CA GLY A 150 -14.14 -12.98 -0.83
C GLY A 150 -13.59 -12.29 0.43
N ALA A 151 -12.75 -11.25 0.29
CA ALA A 151 -12.23 -10.48 1.42
C ALA A 151 -13.32 -9.64 2.11
N GLY A 152 -14.41 -9.30 1.42
CA GLY A 152 -15.53 -8.54 1.99
C GLY A 152 -15.12 -7.14 2.45
N ILE A 153 -15.89 -6.56 3.37
CA ILE A 153 -15.61 -5.24 3.95
C ILE A 153 -14.63 -5.39 5.10
N LEU A 154 -13.57 -4.58 5.15
CA LEU A 154 -12.68 -4.48 6.30
C LEU A 154 -12.84 -3.12 6.95
N VAL A 155 -13.15 -3.07 8.23
CA VAL A 155 -13.34 -1.84 8.99
C VAL A 155 -12.16 -1.59 9.92
N PHE A 156 -11.66 -0.36 9.95
CA PHE A 156 -10.60 0.12 10.81
C PHE A 156 -11.12 1.10 11.85
N ASP A 157 -10.67 0.92 13.09
CA ASP A 157 -10.65 1.94 14.13
C ASP A 157 -9.45 2.86 13.90
N LEU A 158 -9.73 4.15 13.75
CA LEU A 158 -8.78 5.21 13.45
C LEU A 158 -8.65 6.22 14.59
N THR A 159 -9.11 5.88 15.80
CA THR A 159 -9.00 6.78 16.97
C THR A 159 -7.54 7.15 17.23
N ASP A 160 -6.63 6.19 17.10
CA ASP A 160 -5.18 6.42 17.01
C ASP A 160 -4.69 6.31 15.56
N LYS A 161 -4.47 7.46 14.91
CA LYS A 161 -4.00 7.54 13.51
C LYS A 161 -2.60 6.97 13.32
N ALA A 162 -1.78 6.89 14.37
CA ALA A 162 -0.46 6.28 14.29
C ALA A 162 -0.52 4.75 14.32
N ASN A 163 -1.61 4.19 14.86
CA ASN A 163 -1.84 2.75 15.02
C ASN A 163 -3.25 2.34 14.57
N PRO A 164 -3.58 2.49 13.27
CA PRO A 164 -4.89 2.10 12.78
C PRO A 164 -5.08 0.59 12.96
N ARG A 165 -6.23 0.22 13.53
CA ARG A 165 -6.49 -1.16 13.95
C ARG A 165 -7.70 -1.72 13.20
N PRO A 166 -7.58 -2.86 12.51
CA PRO A 166 -8.74 -3.52 11.96
C PRO A 166 -9.62 -4.02 13.11
N VAL A 167 -10.94 -3.87 12.98
CA VAL A 167 -11.89 -4.21 14.06
C VAL A 167 -13.01 -5.12 13.60
N TYR A 168 -13.28 -5.19 12.30
CA TYR A 168 -14.31 -6.05 11.75
C TYR A 168 -14.01 -6.42 10.31
N GLN A 169 -14.36 -7.63 9.91
CA GLN A 169 -14.36 -8.04 8.51
C GLN A 169 -15.48 -9.03 8.21
N ASN A 170 -16.18 -8.89 7.07
CA ASN A 170 -17.21 -9.84 6.63
C ASN A 170 -16.77 -10.68 5.42
N THR A 171 -15.89 -11.65 5.66
CA THR A 171 -15.38 -12.55 4.62
C THR A 171 -16.49 -13.35 3.93
N GLY A 172 -16.19 -13.86 2.72
CA GLY A 172 -17.12 -14.66 1.92
C GLY A 172 -18.09 -13.83 1.07
N ARG A 173 -17.94 -12.51 1.07
CA ARG A 173 -18.62 -11.59 0.15
C ARG A 173 -17.65 -11.16 -0.94
N SER A 174 -18.08 -11.32 -2.19
CA SER A 174 -17.32 -10.96 -3.39
C SER A 174 -18.14 -9.99 -4.20
N SER A 175 -18.09 -8.71 -3.85
CA SER A 175 -18.49 -7.69 -4.79
C SER A 175 -17.93 -6.34 -4.37
N SER A 176 -17.34 -5.68 -5.38
CA SER A 176 -17.07 -4.26 -5.51
C SER A 176 -15.69 -3.73 -5.11
N ASP A 177 -15.16 -2.90 -6.01
CA ASP A 177 -14.02 -2.00 -5.86
C ASP A 177 -14.35 -0.79 -4.96
N SER A 178 -15.61 -0.63 -4.58
CA SER A 178 -16.15 0.53 -3.87
C SER A 178 -16.90 0.12 -2.61
N VAL A 179 -16.83 0.98 -1.60
CA VAL A 179 -17.60 0.92 -0.35
C VAL A 179 -18.20 2.30 -0.13
N TYR A 180 -19.43 2.35 0.37
CA TYR A 180 -20.06 3.60 0.78
C TYR A 180 -20.16 3.62 2.30
N ALA A 181 -19.80 4.73 2.94
CA ALA A 181 -19.94 4.91 4.38
C ALA A 181 -20.76 6.16 4.69
N ALA A 182 -21.56 6.08 5.76
CA ALA A 182 -22.39 7.19 6.20
C ALA A 182 -22.57 7.18 7.72
N LYS A 183 -22.78 8.36 8.30
CA LYS A 183 -23.22 8.52 9.69
C LYS A 183 -24.65 9.02 9.69
N ILE A 184 -25.58 8.17 10.13
CA ILE A 184 -27.02 8.45 10.19
C ILE A 184 -27.45 8.40 11.65
N ASP A 185 -27.96 9.52 12.17
CA ASP A 185 -28.39 9.68 13.57
C ASP A 185 -27.32 9.21 14.58
N GLY A 186 -26.06 9.59 14.33
CA GLY A 186 -24.92 9.24 15.17
C GLY A 186 -24.40 7.80 14.98
N THR A 187 -25.12 6.96 14.24
CA THR A 187 -24.71 5.58 13.95
C THR A 187 -23.94 5.51 12.65
N ARG A 188 -22.81 4.78 12.66
CA ARG A 188 -21.92 4.62 11.51
C ARG A 188 -22.33 3.37 10.73
N TYR A 189 -22.45 3.53 9.42
CA TYR A 189 -22.77 2.46 8.48
C TYR A 189 -21.72 2.40 7.39
N ALA A 190 -21.48 1.18 6.90
CA ALA A 190 -20.73 0.96 5.68
C ALA A 190 -21.41 -0.12 4.84
N PHE A 191 -21.47 0.10 3.53
CA PHE A 191 -22.23 -0.69 2.58
C PHE A 191 -21.32 -1.12 1.44
N LEU A 192 -21.28 -2.42 1.19
CA LEU A 192 -20.78 -2.95 -0.08
C LEU A 192 -21.93 -2.95 -1.09
N PRO A 193 -21.75 -2.39 -2.29
CA PRO A 193 -22.75 -2.54 -3.33
C PRO A 193 -22.82 -4.00 -3.78
N ALA A 194 -24.02 -4.44 -4.15
CA ALA A 194 -24.36 -5.83 -4.43
C ALA A 194 -23.68 -6.34 -5.71
#